data_AF-A0A7C4EEK3-F1
#
_entry.id   AF-A0A7C4EEK3-F1
#
_cell.length_a   1.000
_cell.length_b   1.000
_cell.length_c   1.000
_cell.angle_alpha   90.00
_cell.angle_beta   90.00
_cell.angle_gamma   90.00
#
_symmetry.space_group_name_H-M   'P 1'
#
loop_
_entity.id
_entity.type
_entity.pdbx_description
1 polymer ?
#
loop_
_entity_poly.entity_id
_entity_poly.type
_entity_poly.pdbx_seq_one_letter_code
_entity_poly.pdbx_strand_id
1 'polypeptide(L)'
;MPDESLPCPHCGYDLRGTVADRCSECGQTFDRSALSTSAIPWAHRRQIGRVRAYLKTVWLVTAGRRTLAYEPSRPQNPADARSFRRVTAAIIAIALLGVFFEAAYQEGGLAYMAFQPEPYPIPGMGGGTPLPGFLIDVLVPWSAGATIWPVLPIGLILLSIQLAGVQRAVFRLPGADALHRQRAWAVASYAAAPMALLLPAVVCVLAGPILARWLGPDVLPTATVSLALAGGALGLLAVVGTLVRSGQWLLRAAHCTAGKAVLACVELLLLWLLSAFVFLGLLPACIGFLWIVIDSFRG
;
A
#
# COMPACT_ATOMS: atom_id res chain seq x y z
N MET A 1 6.81 -24.01 -28.19
CA MET A 1 6.73 -22.70 -27.50
C MET A 1 7.93 -21.90 -27.98
N PRO A 2 7.78 -20.64 -28.41
CA PRO A 2 8.93 -19.80 -28.76
C PRO A 2 9.88 -19.77 -27.56
N ASP A 3 11.17 -20.01 -27.82
CA ASP A 3 12.20 -20.08 -26.79
C ASP A 3 12.25 -18.73 -26.06
N GLU A 4 11.85 -18.67 -24.79
CA GLU A 4 11.68 -17.41 -24.06
C GLU A 4 13.06 -16.80 -23.75
N SER A 5 13.25 -15.49 -24.00
CA SER A 5 14.54 -14.87 -23.75
C SER A 5 14.96 -14.97 -22.28
N LEU A 6 16.20 -15.43 -22.07
CA LEU A 6 16.82 -15.59 -20.76
C LEU A 6 17.98 -14.59 -20.62
N PRO A 7 17.70 -13.32 -20.32
CA PRO A 7 18.75 -12.31 -20.22
C PRO A 7 19.65 -12.56 -19.00
N CYS A 8 20.94 -12.30 -19.17
CA CYS A 8 21.94 -12.36 -18.11
C CYS A 8 21.56 -11.37 -17.00
N PRO A 9 21.52 -11.82 -15.73
CA PRO A 9 21.13 -10.95 -14.62
C PRO A 9 22.13 -9.80 -14.36
N HIS A 10 23.35 -9.89 -14.87
CA HIS A 10 24.39 -8.88 -14.65
C HIS A 10 24.47 -7.85 -15.80
N CYS A 11 24.61 -8.31 -17.04
CA CYS A 11 24.80 -7.43 -18.21
C CYS A 11 23.60 -7.38 -19.17
N GLY A 12 22.56 -8.17 -18.97
CA GLY A 12 21.38 -8.23 -19.85
C GLY A 12 21.56 -9.04 -21.13
N TYR A 13 22.76 -9.58 -21.41
CA TYR A 13 23.03 -10.39 -22.61
C TYR A 13 22.13 -11.64 -22.70
N ASP A 14 21.61 -11.96 -23.89
CA ASP A 14 20.73 -13.11 -24.08
C ASP A 14 21.51 -14.44 -23.96
N LEU A 15 21.18 -15.24 -22.96
CA LEU A 15 21.88 -16.48 -22.64
C LEU A 15 21.39 -17.69 -23.46
N ARG A 16 20.43 -17.52 -24.39
CA ARG A 16 19.88 -18.64 -25.17
C ARG A 16 20.95 -19.42 -25.94
N GLY A 17 21.91 -18.73 -26.56
CA GLY A 17 23.00 -19.34 -27.32
C GLY A 17 24.17 -19.90 -26.49
N THR A 18 24.17 -19.68 -25.17
CA THR A 18 25.29 -20.05 -24.32
C THR A 18 25.11 -21.46 -23.78
N VAL A 19 26.09 -22.34 -24.01
CA VAL A 19 26.06 -23.74 -23.50
C VAL A 19 26.63 -23.83 -22.08
N ALA A 20 27.58 -22.95 -21.74
CA ALA A 20 28.20 -22.90 -20.42
C ALA A 20 27.35 -22.11 -19.41
N ASP A 21 27.45 -22.48 -18.13
CA ASP A 21 26.89 -21.75 -16.97
C ASP A 21 27.69 -20.47 -16.66
N ARG A 22 28.08 -19.73 -17.70
CA ARG A 22 28.85 -18.49 -17.64
C ARG A 22 28.46 -17.56 -18.78
N CYS A 23 28.25 -16.28 -18.49
CA CYS A 23 27.94 -15.29 -19.51
C CYS A 23 29.15 -15.03 -20.41
N SER A 24 28.97 -15.08 -21.73
CA SER A 24 30.03 -14.79 -22.72
C SER A 24 30.52 -13.34 -22.65
N GLU A 25 29.62 -12.38 -22.40
CA GLU A 25 29.96 -10.96 -22.29
C GLU A 25 30.66 -10.61 -20.97
N CYS A 26 30.04 -10.90 -19.82
CA CYS A 26 30.53 -10.41 -18.53
C CYS A 26 31.28 -11.46 -17.69
N GLY A 27 31.41 -12.70 -18.16
CA GLY A 27 32.11 -13.78 -17.46
C GLY A 27 31.44 -14.28 -16.16
N GLN A 28 30.28 -13.76 -15.79
CA GLN A 28 29.57 -14.12 -14.56
C GLN A 28 29.02 -15.54 -14.66
N THR A 29 29.27 -16.39 -13.66
CA THR A 29 28.67 -17.72 -13.56
C THR A 29 27.22 -17.64 -13.08
N PHE A 30 26.36 -18.50 -13.61
CA PHE A 30 24.94 -18.55 -13.24
C PHE A 30 24.40 -19.98 -13.31
N ASP A 31 23.42 -20.30 -12.49
CA ASP A 31 22.66 -21.55 -12.59
C ASP A 31 21.45 -21.34 -13.51
N ARG A 32 21.48 -21.96 -14.69
CA ARG A 32 20.41 -21.83 -15.70
C ARG A 32 19.07 -22.35 -15.20
N SER A 33 19.08 -23.41 -14.38
CA SER A 33 17.86 -23.97 -13.80
C SER A 33 17.22 -22.99 -12.81
N ALA A 34 18.03 -22.32 -11.99
CA ALA A 34 17.54 -21.30 -11.06
C ALA A 34 17.01 -20.04 -11.76
N LEU A 35 17.50 -19.69 -12.96
CA LEU A 35 17.00 -18.54 -13.73
C LEU A 35 15.67 -18.83 -14.42
N SER A 36 15.35 -20.10 -14.71
CA SER A 36 14.08 -20.50 -15.33
C SER A 36 12.88 -20.40 -14.39
N THR A 37 13.11 -20.20 -13.09
CA THR A 37 12.07 -20.12 -12.06
C THR A 37 12.14 -18.82 -11.27
N SER A 38 10.98 -18.23 -10.96
CA SER A 38 10.91 -17.07 -10.08
C SER A 38 11.46 -17.42 -8.69
N ALA A 39 12.28 -16.53 -8.12
CA ALA A 39 12.77 -16.69 -6.75
C ALA A 39 11.72 -16.28 -5.71
N ILE A 40 10.60 -15.68 -6.13
CA ILE A 40 9.57 -15.16 -5.23
C ILE A 40 8.78 -16.34 -4.65
N PRO A 41 8.78 -16.55 -3.32
CA PRO A 41 8.12 -17.68 -2.69
C PRO A 41 6.62 -17.80 -3.02
N TRP A 42 5.95 -16.68 -3.27
CA TRP A 42 4.53 -16.64 -3.66
C TRP A 42 4.21 -17.31 -5.00
N ALA A 43 5.15 -17.33 -5.96
CA ALA A 43 5.00 -18.10 -7.19
C ALA A 43 4.84 -19.60 -6.88
N HIS A 44 5.54 -20.07 -5.84
CA HIS A 44 5.54 -21.46 -5.37
C HIS A 44 4.51 -21.74 -4.25
N ARG A 45 3.50 -20.87 -4.08
CA ARG A 45 2.52 -20.97 -2.97
C ARG A 45 1.72 -22.27 -2.91
N ARG A 46 1.60 -22.99 -4.03
CA ARG A 46 0.93 -24.31 -4.08
C ARG A 46 1.77 -25.41 -3.44
N GLN A 47 3.10 -25.29 -3.46
CA GLN A 47 4.04 -26.26 -2.91
C GLN A 47 4.41 -25.93 -1.45
N ILE A 48 4.63 -24.65 -1.14
CA ILE A 48 5.08 -24.19 0.18
C ILE A 48 3.90 -23.95 1.15
N GLY A 49 2.69 -23.77 0.62
CA GLY A 49 1.51 -23.32 1.35
C GLY A 49 1.34 -21.79 1.30
N ARG A 50 0.08 -21.32 1.22
CA ARG A 50 -0.25 -19.91 0.95
C ARG A 50 0.28 -18.94 2.01
N VAL A 51 0.02 -19.22 3.30
CA VAL A 51 0.43 -18.33 4.41
C VAL A 51 1.96 -18.24 4.49
N ARG A 52 2.65 -19.38 4.47
CA ARG A 52 4.12 -19.42 4.53
C ARG A 52 4.75 -18.76 3.33
N ALA A 53 4.22 -18.96 2.13
CA ALA A 53 4.69 -18.29 0.92
C ALA A 53 4.47 -16.77 0.98
N TYR A 54 3.35 -16.32 1.55
CA TYR A 54 3.09 -14.88 1.76
C TYR A 54 4.12 -14.25 2.69
N LEU A 55 4.28 -14.81 3.90
CA LEU A 55 5.23 -14.30 4.90
C LEU A 55 6.67 -14.32 4.40
N LYS A 56 7.09 -15.41 3.73
CA LYS A 56 8.42 -15.47 3.09
C LYS A 56 8.59 -14.41 2.01
N THR A 57 7.55 -14.11 1.24
CA THR A 57 7.61 -13.06 0.21
C THR A 57 7.70 -11.67 0.85
N VAL A 58 6.90 -11.39 1.88
CA VAL A 58 6.99 -10.13 2.65
C VAL A 58 8.39 -9.97 3.25
N TRP A 59 8.92 -11.00 3.90
CA TRP A 59 10.27 -10.97 4.45
C TRP A 59 11.34 -10.77 3.37
N LEU A 60 11.24 -11.52 2.26
CA LEU A 60 12.18 -11.41 1.14
C LEU A 60 12.18 -9.99 0.57
N VAL A 61 11.00 -9.38 0.33
CA VAL A 61 10.91 -8.02 -0.22
C VAL A 61 11.36 -6.97 0.78
N THR A 62 10.96 -7.08 2.05
CA THR A 62 11.27 -6.08 3.08
C THR A 62 12.72 -6.13 3.52
N ALA A 63 13.32 -7.31 3.71
CA ALA A 63 14.67 -7.48 4.22
C ALA A 63 15.70 -7.91 3.14
N GLY A 64 15.32 -8.73 2.16
CA GLY A 64 16.23 -9.28 1.15
C GLY A 64 16.66 -8.25 0.09
N ARG A 65 17.93 -7.82 0.08
CA ARG A 65 18.45 -6.86 -0.91
C ARG A 65 19.04 -7.50 -2.18
N ARG A 66 19.75 -8.63 -2.01
CA ARG A 66 20.55 -9.26 -3.08
C ARG A 66 19.71 -10.13 -4.02
N THR A 67 18.87 -11.00 -3.46
CA THR A 67 18.07 -11.96 -4.24
C THR A 67 17.12 -11.27 -5.23
N LEU A 68 16.59 -10.11 -4.86
CA LEU A 68 15.63 -9.37 -5.69
C LEU A 68 16.28 -8.57 -6.82
N ALA A 69 17.62 -8.46 -6.87
CA ALA A 69 18.29 -7.68 -7.90
C ALA A 69 18.05 -8.23 -9.31
N TYR A 70 17.89 -9.55 -9.39
CA TYR A 70 17.86 -10.29 -10.64
C TYR A 70 16.47 -10.81 -10.99
N GLU A 71 15.48 -10.49 -10.18
CA GLU A 71 14.10 -10.98 -10.35
C GLU A 71 13.41 -10.44 -11.61
N PRO A 72 13.63 -9.18 -12.05
CA PRO A 72 13.05 -8.67 -13.31
C PRO A 72 13.49 -9.46 -14.56
N SER A 73 14.67 -10.06 -14.52
CA SER A 73 15.23 -10.88 -15.62
C SER A 73 14.64 -12.29 -15.67
N ARG A 74 13.99 -12.75 -14.60
CA ARG A 74 13.39 -14.08 -14.49
C ARG A 74 11.95 -14.08 -15.04
N PRO A 75 11.46 -15.22 -15.54
CA PRO A 75 10.06 -15.33 -15.98
C PRO A 75 9.11 -15.11 -14.80
N GLN A 76 8.18 -14.16 -14.96
CA GLN A 76 7.19 -13.82 -13.94
C GLN A 76 5.78 -14.12 -14.45
N ASN A 77 5.01 -14.90 -13.69
CA ASN A 77 3.61 -15.09 -13.98
C ASN A 77 2.78 -13.90 -13.46
N PRO A 78 2.13 -13.09 -14.33
CA PRO A 78 1.35 -11.93 -13.91
C PRO A 78 0.13 -12.32 -13.06
N ALA A 79 -0.39 -13.53 -13.18
CA ALA A 79 -1.52 -14.00 -12.37
C ALA A 79 -1.12 -14.16 -10.90
N ASP A 80 0.09 -14.63 -10.63
CA ASP A 80 0.62 -14.81 -9.28
C ASP A 80 0.85 -13.46 -8.59
N ALA A 81 1.44 -12.51 -9.33
CA ALA A 81 1.62 -11.14 -8.88
C ALA A 81 0.29 -10.44 -8.55
N ARG A 82 -0.74 -10.59 -9.40
CA ARG A 82 -2.09 -10.08 -9.12
C ARG A 82 -2.70 -10.73 -7.88
N SER A 83 -2.51 -12.04 -7.71
CA SER A 83 -3.01 -12.76 -6.53
C SER A 83 -2.32 -12.28 -5.25
N PHE A 84 -1.01 -12.05 -5.28
CA PHE A 84 -0.26 -11.50 -4.13
C PHE A 84 -0.81 -10.15 -3.73
N ARG A 85 -0.95 -9.25 -4.72
CA ARG A 85 -1.47 -7.90 -4.53
C ARG A 85 -2.85 -7.89 -3.89
N ARG A 86 -3.76 -8.79 -4.32
CA ARG A 86 -5.10 -8.89 -3.72
C ARG A 86 -5.04 -9.26 -2.24
N VAL A 87 -4.15 -10.18 -1.86
CA VAL A 87 -3.95 -10.55 -0.45
C VAL A 87 -3.40 -9.37 0.34
N THR A 88 -2.40 -8.66 -0.18
CA THR A 88 -1.87 -7.45 0.47
C THR A 88 -2.93 -6.36 0.60
N ALA A 89 -3.72 -6.10 -0.43
CA ALA A 89 -4.85 -5.16 -0.37
C ALA A 89 -5.88 -5.54 0.69
N ALA A 90 -6.20 -6.84 0.82
CA ALA A 90 -7.11 -7.32 1.85
C ALA A 90 -6.55 -7.10 3.27
N ILE A 91 -5.25 -7.33 3.48
CA ILE A 91 -4.58 -7.07 4.76
C ILE A 91 -4.62 -5.57 5.10
N ILE A 92 -4.33 -4.69 4.13
CA ILE A 92 -4.43 -3.23 4.32
C ILE A 92 -5.89 -2.84 4.61
N ALA A 93 -6.88 -3.42 3.92
CA ALA A 93 -8.29 -3.17 4.16
C ALA A 93 -8.68 -3.53 5.60
N ILE A 94 -8.30 -4.72 6.08
CA ILE A 94 -8.56 -5.16 7.45
C ILE A 94 -7.95 -4.19 8.47
N ALA A 95 -6.71 -3.75 8.23
CA ALA A 95 -6.04 -2.78 9.09
C ALA A 95 -6.80 -1.44 9.15
N LEU A 96 -7.13 -0.87 7.99
CA LEU A 96 -7.85 0.40 7.89
C LEU A 96 -9.27 0.33 8.49
N LEU A 97 -10.00 -0.74 8.19
CA LEU A 97 -11.34 -0.97 8.74
C LEU A 97 -11.30 -1.20 10.25
N GLY A 98 -10.29 -1.90 10.76
CA GLY A 98 -10.10 -2.08 12.21
C GLY A 98 -9.95 -0.74 12.94
N VAL A 99 -9.15 0.19 12.40
CA VAL A 99 -9.03 1.55 12.94
C VAL A 99 -10.36 2.30 12.87
N PHE A 100 -11.05 2.24 11.73
CA PHE A 100 -12.33 2.91 11.54
C PHE A 100 -13.40 2.41 12.52
N PHE A 101 -13.56 1.09 12.66
CA PHE A 101 -14.56 0.51 13.53
C PHE A 101 -14.25 0.75 15.02
N GLU A 102 -12.98 0.72 15.42
CA GLU A 102 -12.62 1.10 16.78
C GLU A 102 -12.93 2.58 17.05
N ALA A 103 -12.60 3.48 16.13
CA ALA A 103 -12.91 4.90 16.28
C ALA A 103 -14.43 5.14 16.39
N ALA A 104 -15.22 4.52 15.49
CA ALA A 104 -16.67 4.61 15.54
C ALA A 104 -17.27 4.00 16.82
N TYR A 105 -16.66 2.94 17.36
CA TYR A 105 -17.09 2.35 18.63
C TYR A 105 -16.80 3.27 19.82
N GLN A 106 -15.60 3.87 19.88
CA GLN A 106 -15.18 4.77 20.96
C GLN A 106 -16.06 6.03 21.03
N GLU A 107 -16.49 6.54 19.88
CA GLU A 107 -17.33 7.73 19.77
C GLU A 107 -18.84 7.43 19.84
N GLY A 108 -19.24 6.17 20.07
CA GLY A 108 -20.64 5.77 20.18
C GLY A 108 -21.44 5.85 18.87
N GLY A 109 -20.77 5.87 17.71
CA GLY A 109 -21.40 5.92 16.39
C GLY A 109 -20.60 6.74 15.39
N LEU A 110 -21.27 7.20 14.31
CA LEU A 110 -20.67 8.07 13.30
C LEU A 110 -21.00 9.54 13.50
N ALA A 111 -21.76 9.89 14.55
CA ALA A 111 -22.19 11.25 14.81
C ALA A 111 -21.02 12.23 15.03
N TYR A 112 -19.88 11.75 15.54
CA TYR A 112 -18.66 12.56 15.69
C TYR A 112 -18.06 13.03 14.35
N MET A 113 -18.43 12.40 13.23
CA MET A 113 -18.04 12.84 11.89
C MET A 113 -18.99 13.88 11.31
N ALA A 114 -20.17 14.07 11.91
CA ALA A 114 -21.10 15.09 11.50
C ALA A 114 -20.49 16.47 11.79
N PHE A 115 -20.50 17.36 10.80
CA PHE A 115 -20.04 18.72 11.01
C PHE A 115 -21.01 19.43 11.97
N GLN A 116 -20.52 19.82 13.14
CA GLN A 116 -21.27 20.65 14.08
C GLN A 116 -20.80 22.09 13.94
N PRO A 117 -21.68 23.04 13.59
CA PRO A 117 -21.32 24.45 13.43
C PRO A 117 -21.08 25.18 14.77
N GLU A 118 -21.00 24.45 15.88
CA GLU A 118 -20.67 25.05 17.17
C GLU A 118 -19.30 25.73 17.09
N PRO A 119 -19.14 26.92 17.69
CA PRO A 119 -17.87 27.64 17.70
C PRO A 119 -16.82 26.78 18.41
N TYR A 120 -16.01 26.06 17.63
CA TYR A 120 -14.99 25.17 18.13
C TYR A 120 -14.03 25.98 19.02
N PRO A 121 -13.96 25.73 20.33
CA PRO A 121 -13.09 26.49 21.21
C PRO A 121 -11.65 26.06 20.91
N ILE A 122 -10.94 26.84 20.09
CA ILE A 122 -9.50 26.63 19.88
C ILE A 122 -8.80 27.01 21.18
N PRO A 123 -8.13 26.08 21.88
CA PRO A 123 -7.44 26.39 23.13
C PRO A 123 -6.42 27.51 22.90
N GLY A 124 -6.60 28.65 23.57
CA GLY A 124 -5.70 29.81 23.48
C GLY A 124 -6.09 30.91 22.49
N MET A 125 -7.12 30.72 21.64
CA MET A 125 -7.74 31.80 20.88
C MET A 125 -9.12 32.09 21.46
N GLY A 126 -9.19 33.08 22.35
CA GLY A 126 -10.45 33.59 22.89
C GLY A 126 -11.31 34.18 21.76
N GLY A 127 -12.29 33.40 21.29
CA GLY A 127 -13.21 33.78 20.23
C GLY A 127 -13.17 32.78 19.10
N GLY A 128 -14.22 31.95 18.98
CA GLY A 128 -14.40 31.08 17.83
C GLY A 128 -14.57 31.95 16.58
N THR A 129 -13.53 32.05 15.76
CA THR A 129 -13.66 32.65 14.44
C THR A 129 -14.58 31.74 13.62
N PRO A 130 -15.69 32.28 13.07
CA PRO A 130 -16.55 31.46 12.22
C PRO A 130 -15.74 30.95 11.04
N LEU A 131 -15.93 29.67 10.69
CA LEU A 131 -15.32 29.12 9.49
C LEU A 131 -15.79 29.93 8.27
N PRO A 132 -14.88 30.25 7.33
CA PRO A 132 -15.27 30.83 6.05
C PRO A 132 -16.40 30.04 5.39
N GLY A 133 -17.41 30.74 4.85
CA GLY A 133 -18.62 30.10 4.30
C GLY A 133 -18.31 29.00 3.28
N PHE A 134 -17.31 29.22 2.40
CA PHE A 134 -16.91 28.21 1.41
C PHE A 134 -16.40 26.89 2.02
N LEU A 135 -15.83 26.91 3.23
CA LEU A 135 -15.43 25.68 3.91
C LEU A 135 -16.64 24.93 4.44
N ILE A 136 -17.66 25.65 4.92
CA ILE A 136 -18.93 25.04 5.36
C ILE A 136 -19.60 24.34 4.17
N ASP A 137 -19.64 24.99 3.00
CA ASP A 137 -20.23 24.44 1.78
C ASP A 137 -19.54 23.14 1.31
N VAL A 138 -18.25 22.96 1.62
CA VAL A 138 -17.48 21.75 1.31
C VAL A 138 -17.62 20.68 2.40
N LEU A 139 -17.57 21.09 3.68
CA LEU A 139 -17.59 20.17 4.83
C LEU A 139 -18.97 19.57 5.10
N VAL A 140 -20.06 20.32 4.84
CA VAL A 140 -21.42 19.83 5.06
C VAL A 140 -21.73 18.61 4.18
N PRO A 141 -21.56 18.64 2.85
CA PRO A 141 -21.75 17.45 2.02
C PRO A 141 -20.80 16.32 2.37
N TRP A 142 -19.54 16.62 2.70
CA TRP A 142 -18.57 15.60 3.11
C TRP A 142 -19.03 14.85 4.36
N SER A 143 -19.40 15.58 5.42
CA SER A 143 -19.84 14.99 6.69
C SER A 143 -21.17 14.24 6.55
N ALA A 144 -22.11 14.77 5.77
CA ALA A 144 -23.36 14.08 5.43
C ALA A 144 -23.09 12.73 4.74
N GLY A 145 -22.10 12.65 3.85
CA GLY A 145 -21.72 11.38 3.23
C GLY A 145 -20.94 10.45 4.14
N ALA A 146 -20.01 10.99 4.94
CA ALA A 146 -19.17 10.24 5.85
C ALA A 146 -19.97 9.54 6.97
N THR A 147 -21.09 10.14 7.38
CA THR A 147 -22.01 9.60 8.39
C THR A 147 -22.89 8.46 7.85
N ILE A 148 -22.96 8.25 6.54
CA ILE A 148 -23.69 7.13 5.93
C ILE A 148 -22.83 5.86 6.05
N TRP A 149 -23.31 4.90 6.84
CA TRP A 149 -22.55 3.73 7.30
C TRP A 149 -21.68 3.01 6.26
N PRO A 150 -22.15 2.65 5.04
CA PRO A 150 -21.33 1.94 4.07
C PRO A 150 -20.27 2.80 3.36
N VAL A 151 -20.37 4.13 3.38
CA VAL A 151 -19.57 5.02 2.53
C VAL A 151 -18.09 4.94 2.87
N LEU A 152 -17.71 5.16 4.13
CA LEU A 152 -16.31 5.12 4.55
C LEU A 152 -15.71 3.70 4.50
N PRO A 153 -16.39 2.63 4.93
CA PRO A 153 -15.90 1.27 4.74
C PRO A 153 -15.59 0.94 3.27
N ILE A 154 -16.47 1.31 2.34
CA ILE A 154 -16.24 1.13 0.90
C ILE A 154 -15.05 1.98 0.44
N GLY A 155 -14.98 3.25 0.85
CA GLY A 155 -13.85 4.14 0.55
C GLY A 155 -12.51 3.57 1.01
N LEU A 156 -12.44 3.02 2.23
CA LEU A 156 -11.23 2.41 2.80
C LEU A 156 -10.83 1.12 2.07
N ILE A 157 -11.78 0.30 1.63
CA ILE A 157 -11.51 -0.90 0.80
C ILE A 157 -10.97 -0.50 -0.57
N LEU A 158 -11.57 0.51 -1.22
CA LEU A 158 -11.09 1.01 -2.52
C LEU A 158 -9.70 1.63 -2.39
N LEU A 159 -9.47 2.40 -1.32
CA LEU A 159 -8.17 2.96 -0.98
C LEU A 159 -7.13 1.86 -0.82
N SER A 160 -7.43 0.78 -0.10
CA SER A 160 -6.47 -0.33 0.12
C SER A 160 -6.07 -1.02 -1.18
N ILE A 161 -7.02 -1.22 -2.11
CA ILE A 161 -6.77 -1.77 -3.44
C ILE A 161 -5.82 -0.86 -4.23
N GLN A 162 -6.01 0.45 -4.13
CA GLN A 162 -5.17 1.43 -4.83
C GLN A 162 -3.79 1.57 -4.20
N LEU A 163 -3.67 1.62 -2.87
CA LEU A 163 -2.39 1.66 -2.16
C LEU A 163 -1.50 0.46 -2.52
N ALA A 164 -2.10 -0.73 -2.68
CA ALA A 164 -1.40 -1.94 -3.11
C ALA A 164 -1.15 -2.03 -4.63
N GLY A 165 -1.83 -1.22 -5.44
CA GLY A 165 -1.83 -1.34 -6.91
C GLY A 165 -1.11 -0.24 -7.67
N VAL A 166 -1.00 0.94 -7.08
CA VAL A 166 -0.49 2.15 -7.74
C VAL A 166 0.98 2.08 -8.13
N GLN A 167 1.76 1.20 -7.50
CA GLN A 167 3.16 0.96 -7.85
C GLN A 167 3.31 0.60 -9.34
N ARG A 168 2.30 -0.06 -9.93
CA ARG A 168 2.31 -0.38 -11.36
C ARG A 168 2.30 0.86 -12.26
N ALA A 169 1.70 1.96 -11.81
CA ALA A 169 1.65 3.21 -12.58
C ALA A 169 3.03 3.86 -12.70
N VAL A 170 3.88 3.68 -11.67
CA VAL A 170 5.24 4.24 -11.61
C VAL A 170 6.25 3.39 -12.39
N PHE A 171 6.02 2.07 -12.50
CA PHE A 171 6.85 1.16 -13.29
C PHE A 171 6.50 1.17 -14.79
N ARG A 172 6.45 2.37 -15.39
CA ARG A 172 6.30 2.53 -16.84
C ARG A 172 7.67 2.51 -17.50
N LEU A 173 7.90 1.53 -18.37
CA LEU A 173 9.12 1.41 -19.16
C LEU A 173 8.79 1.71 -20.64
N PRO A 174 8.73 3.00 -21.04
CA PRO A 174 8.48 3.35 -22.43
C PRO A 174 9.63 2.82 -23.30
N GLY A 175 9.29 2.15 -24.40
CA GLY A 175 10.28 1.57 -25.32
C GLY A 175 10.76 0.16 -24.97
N ALA A 176 10.49 -0.36 -23.77
CA ALA A 176 10.76 -1.76 -23.46
C ALA A 176 9.81 -2.70 -24.23
N ASP A 177 10.30 -3.89 -24.56
CA ASP A 177 9.52 -4.97 -25.16
C ASP A 177 8.35 -5.39 -24.26
N ALA A 178 7.31 -5.96 -24.87
CA ALA A 178 6.08 -6.31 -24.17
C ALA A 178 6.33 -7.29 -23.00
N LEU A 179 7.27 -8.22 -23.17
CA LEU A 179 7.62 -9.21 -22.16
C LEU A 179 8.33 -8.56 -20.96
N HIS A 180 9.34 -7.72 -21.18
CA HIS A 180 10.00 -6.97 -20.10
C HIS A 180 9.04 -6.05 -19.35
N ARG A 181 8.13 -5.36 -20.06
CA ARG A 181 7.07 -4.56 -19.42
C ARG A 181 6.17 -5.40 -18.51
N GLN A 182 5.76 -6.58 -18.97
CA GLN A 182 4.92 -7.50 -18.20
C GLN A 182 5.66 -8.02 -16.95
N ARG A 183 6.96 -8.37 -17.07
CA ARG A 183 7.80 -8.79 -15.94
C ARG A 183 7.98 -7.65 -14.93
N ALA A 184 8.28 -6.44 -15.40
CA ALA A 184 8.39 -5.25 -14.55
C ALA A 184 7.08 -4.96 -13.77
N TRP A 185 5.91 -5.09 -14.42
CA TRP A 185 4.62 -4.95 -13.75
C TRP A 185 4.33 -6.04 -12.73
N ALA A 186 4.72 -7.28 -13.01
CA ALA A 186 4.59 -8.38 -12.07
C ALA A 186 5.44 -8.11 -10.83
N VAL A 187 6.71 -7.71 -11.02
CA VAL A 187 7.62 -7.31 -9.95
C VAL A 187 7.03 -6.14 -9.15
N ALA A 188 6.58 -5.07 -9.79
CA ALA A 188 5.99 -3.90 -9.12
C ALA A 188 4.83 -4.26 -8.16
N SER A 189 4.06 -5.32 -8.45
CA SER A 189 2.97 -5.77 -7.58
C SER A 189 3.45 -6.37 -6.25
N TYR A 190 4.69 -6.87 -6.19
CA TYR A 190 5.33 -7.33 -4.96
C TYR A 190 5.97 -6.19 -4.17
N ALA A 191 6.16 -5.00 -4.75
CA ALA A 191 6.84 -3.88 -4.10
C ALA A 191 6.02 -3.33 -2.93
N ALA A 192 4.70 -3.55 -2.96
CA ALA A 192 3.76 -3.24 -1.88
C ALA A 192 3.88 -4.18 -0.67
N ALA A 193 4.70 -5.24 -0.71
CA ALA A 193 4.79 -6.21 0.37
C ALA A 193 5.08 -5.62 1.77
N PRO A 194 5.92 -4.57 1.94
CA PRO A 194 6.14 -3.97 3.25
C PRO A 194 4.87 -3.38 3.88
N MET A 195 3.85 -3.01 3.07
CA MET A 195 2.55 -2.57 3.57
C MET A 195 1.81 -3.63 4.39
N ALA A 196 2.19 -4.91 4.31
CA ALA A 196 1.66 -5.94 5.19
C ALA A 196 1.97 -5.67 6.68
N LEU A 197 3.00 -4.87 6.98
CA LEU A 197 3.33 -4.42 8.34
C LEU A 197 2.30 -3.43 8.92
N LEU A 198 1.38 -2.89 8.10
CA LEU A 198 0.29 -2.06 8.60
C LEU A 198 -0.67 -2.83 9.53
N LEU A 199 -0.85 -4.14 9.31
CA LEU A 199 -1.71 -4.94 10.18
C LEU A 199 -1.16 -5.06 11.61
N PRO A 200 0.08 -5.52 11.85
CA PRO A 200 0.64 -5.51 13.20
C PRO A 200 0.77 -4.09 13.77
N ALA A 201 1.04 -3.08 12.93
CA ALA A 201 1.02 -1.68 13.37
C ALA A 201 -0.34 -1.29 13.98
N VAL A 202 -1.43 -1.58 13.27
CA VAL A 202 -2.80 -1.34 13.74
C VAL A 202 -3.11 -2.16 14.99
N VAL A 203 -2.74 -3.45 15.03
CA VAL A 203 -2.93 -4.27 16.23
C VAL A 203 -2.27 -3.63 17.46
N CYS A 204 -1.06 -3.10 17.32
CA CYS A 204 -0.41 -2.37 18.42
C CYS A 204 -1.21 -1.12 18.82
N VAL A 205 -1.62 -0.29 17.87
CA VAL A 205 -2.39 0.94 18.16
C VAL A 205 -3.73 0.62 18.84
N LEU A 206 -4.46 -0.39 18.37
CA LEU A 206 -5.76 -0.76 18.92
C LEU A 206 -5.67 -1.50 20.26
N ALA A 207 -4.57 -2.23 20.51
CA ALA A 207 -4.40 -2.97 21.74
C ALA A 207 -4.41 -2.08 22.99
N GLY A 208 -3.90 -0.84 22.90
CA GLY A 208 -3.89 0.10 24.03
C GLY A 208 -5.29 0.42 24.57
N PRO A 209 -6.18 1.05 23.76
CA PRO A 209 -7.55 1.33 24.15
C PRO A 209 -8.37 0.08 24.51
N ILE A 210 -8.12 -1.06 23.87
CA ILE A 210 -8.77 -2.32 24.22
C ILE A 210 -8.33 -2.74 25.63
N LEU A 211 -7.02 -2.85 25.89
CA LEU A 211 -6.50 -3.22 27.20
C LEU A 211 -6.93 -2.23 28.29
N ALA A 212 -7.02 -0.94 27.96
CA ALA A 212 -7.51 0.11 28.85
C ALA A 212 -8.92 -0.16 29.38
N ARG A 213 -9.81 -0.66 28.51
CA ARG A 213 -11.17 -1.05 28.88
C ARG A 213 -11.21 -2.29 29.78
N TRP A 214 -10.27 -3.23 29.60
CA TRP A 214 -10.26 -4.49 30.35
C TRP A 214 -9.58 -4.40 31.72
N LEU A 215 -8.50 -3.63 31.85
CA LEU A 215 -7.66 -3.59 33.05
C LEU A 215 -7.92 -2.37 33.95
N GLY A 216 -8.73 -1.41 33.51
CA GLY A 216 -9.04 -0.18 34.24
C GLY A 216 -8.07 0.98 33.93
N PRO A 217 -8.52 2.23 34.08
CA PRO A 217 -7.81 3.42 33.58
C PRO A 217 -6.43 3.67 34.23
N ASP A 218 -6.22 3.18 35.46
CA ASP A 218 -5.05 3.51 36.27
C ASP A 218 -3.77 2.75 35.87
N VAL A 219 -3.88 1.64 35.14
CA VAL A 219 -2.75 0.73 34.84
C VAL A 219 -2.05 1.06 33.50
N LEU A 220 -2.54 2.02 32.72
CA LEU A 220 -2.35 2.00 31.26
C LEU A 220 -1.73 3.18 30.51
N PRO A 221 -1.38 4.35 31.09
CA PRO A 221 -0.85 5.43 30.26
C PRO A 221 0.47 5.05 29.59
N THR A 222 1.39 4.39 30.32
CA THR A 222 2.70 4.00 29.79
C THR A 222 2.60 2.88 28.75
N ALA A 223 1.75 1.87 28.98
CA ALA A 223 1.58 0.75 28.07
C ALA A 223 0.89 1.20 26.76
N THR A 224 -0.13 2.04 26.85
CA THR A 224 -0.85 2.60 25.69
C THR A 224 0.08 3.45 24.83
N VAL A 225 0.86 4.34 25.45
CA VAL A 225 1.83 5.17 24.72
C VAL A 225 2.90 4.29 24.04
N SER A 226 3.41 3.28 24.74
CA SER A 226 4.43 2.38 24.19
C SER A 226 3.92 1.58 23.00
N LEU A 227 2.69 1.05 23.09
CA LEU A 227 2.02 0.34 22.00
C LEU A 227 1.72 1.27 20.81
N ALA A 228 1.28 2.50 21.06
CA ALA A 228 1.07 3.51 20.02
C ALA A 228 2.37 3.87 19.30
N LEU A 229 3.48 4.06 20.03
CA LEU A 229 4.80 4.32 19.45
C LEU A 229 5.29 3.14 18.61
N ALA A 230 5.16 1.92 19.11
CA ALA A 230 5.52 0.71 18.36
C ALA A 230 4.69 0.58 17.08
N GLY A 231 3.37 0.83 17.16
CA GLY A 231 2.48 0.86 16.02
C GLY A 231 2.87 1.92 14.99
N GLY A 232 3.14 3.15 15.45
CA GLY A 232 3.62 4.25 14.61
C GLY A 232 4.94 3.93 13.90
N ALA A 233 5.90 3.32 14.62
CA ALA A 233 7.17 2.89 14.04
C ALA A 233 6.99 1.80 12.97
N LEU A 234 6.14 0.79 13.22
CA LEU A 234 5.81 -0.24 12.23
C LEU A 234 5.11 0.34 11.00
N GLY A 235 4.18 1.28 11.19
CA GLY A 235 3.51 1.99 10.11
C GLY A 235 4.48 2.79 9.25
N LEU A 236 5.39 3.54 9.89
CA LEU A 236 6.45 4.29 9.19
C LEU A 236 7.37 3.36 8.41
N LEU A 237 7.80 2.24 9.01
CA LEU A 237 8.62 1.22 8.35
C LEU A 237 7.91 0.62 7.14
N ALA A 238 6.59 0.39 7.22
CA ALA A 238 5.78 -0.11 6.12
C ALA A 238 5.79 0.86 4.92
N VAL A 239 5.55 2.14 5.19
CA VAL A 239 5.50 3.22 4.18
C VAL A 239 6.89 3.45 3.57
N VAL A 240 7.89 3.75 4.40
CA VAL A 240 9.27 4.01 3.96
C VAL A 240 9.86 2.79 3.27
N GLY A 241 9.64 1.59 3.81
CA GLY A 241 10.06 0.34 3.20
C GLY A 241 9.49 0.17 1.79
N THR A 242 8.21 0.47 1.58
CA THR A 242 7.57 0.40 0.26
C THR A 242 8.17 1.40 -0.72
N LEU A 243 8.41 2.65 -0.30
CA LEU A 243 9.05 3.67 -1.13
C LEU A 243 10.46 3.27 -1.54
N VAL A 244 11.30 2.90 -0.56
CA VAL A 244 12.70 2.50 -0.79
C VAL A 244 12.76 1.29 -1.71
N ARG A 245 11.90 0.29 -1.51
CA ARG A 245 11.88 -0.92 -2.35
C ARG A 245 11.38 -0.64 -3.76
N SER A 246 10.37 0.20 -3.91
CA SER A 246 9.88 0.65 -5.22
C SER A 246 10.98 1.39 -5.99
N GLY A 247 11.67 2.35 -5.36
CA GLY A 247 12.79 3.07 -5.97
C GLY A 247 13.95 2.16 -6.36
N GLN A 248 14.38 1.25 -5.46
CA GLN A 248 15.45 0.29 -5.74
C GLN A 248 15.15 -0.63 -6.93
N TRP A 249 13.91 -1.08 -7.06
CA TRP A 249 13.51 -1.91 -8.18
C TRP A 249 13.37 -1.14 -9.47
N LEU A 250 12.88 0.10 -9.43
CA LEU A 250 12.82 0.93 -10.62
C LEU A 250 14.23 1.23 -11.16
N LEU A 251 15.19 1.56 -10.29
CA LEU A 251 16.59 1.76 -10.68
C LEU A 251 17.15 0.57 -11.47
N ARG A 252 16.82 -0.64 -11.02
CA ARG A 252 17.32 -1.87 -11.63
C ARG A 252 16.56 -2.24 -12.89
N ALA A 253 15.22 -2.23 -12.86
CA ALA A 253 14.39 -2.66 -13.97
C ALA A 253 14.45 -1.69 -15.16
N ALA A 254 14.63 -0.38 -14.89
CA ALA A 254 14.68 0.66 -15.90
C ALA A 254 16.11 1.08 -16.29
N HIS A 255 17.15 0.52 -15.64
CA HIS A 255 18.53 1.00 -15.74
C HIS A 255 18.63 2.54 -15.64
N CYS A 256 17.82 3.14 -14.77
CA CYS A 256 17.68 4.59 -14.69
C CYS A 256 18.60 5.20 -13.62
N THR A 257 18.81 6.52 -13.69
CA THR A 257 19.60 7.26 -12.70
C THR A 257 18.86 7.37 -11.36
N ALA A 258 19.61 7.61 -10.27
CA ALA A 258 19.08 7.86 -8.93
C ALA A 258 17.96 8.92 -8.92
N GLY A 259 18.14 10.02 -9.68
CA GLY A 259 17.16 11.10 -9.77
C GLY A 259 15.80 10.65 -10.32
N LYS A 260 15.78 9.80 -11.36
CA LYS A 260 14.53 9.24 -11.92
C LYS A 260 13.81 8.36 -10.90
N ALA A 261 14.54 7.60 -10.09
CA ALA A 261 13.93 6.78 -9.05
C ALA A 261 13.39 7.59 -7.87
N VAL A 262 14.04 8.68 -7.48
CA VAL A 262 13.51 9.61 -6.48
C VAL A 262 12.22 10.24 -6.99
N LEU A 263 12.20 10.72 -8.24
CA LEU A 263 10.99 11.28 -8.85
C LEU A 263 9.83 10.27 -8.86
N ALA A 264 10.11 9.02 -9.18
CA ALA A 264 9.14 7.92 -9.10
C ALA A 264 8.62 7.65 -7.68
N CYS A 265 9.46 7.77 -6.65
CA CYS A 265 9.01 7.68 -5.26
C CYS A 265 8.10 8.87 -4.87
N VAL A 266 8.41 10.07 -5.37
CA VAL A 266 7.55 11.26 -5.19
C VAL A 266 6.22 11.08 -5.91
N GLU A 267 6.24 10.60 -7.16
CA GLU A 267 5.04 10.27 -7.93
C GLU A 267 4.18 9.24 -7.19
N LEU A 268 4.79 8.19 -6.63
CA LEU A 268 4.10 7.18 -5.82
C LEU A 268 3.38 7.82 -4.60
N LEU A 269 4.07 8.72 -3.88
CA LEU A 269 3.49 9.44 -2.75
C LEU A 269 2.32 10.33 -3.17
N LEU A 270 2.48 11.09 -4.25
CA LEU A 270 1.42 11.95 -4.78
C LEU A 270 0.19 11.12 -5.18
N LEU A 271 0.39 9.95 -5.79
CA LEU A 271 -0.71 9.07 -6.16
C LEU A 271 -1.39 8.43 -4.93
N TRP A 272 -0.66 8.15 -3.85
CA TRP A 272 -1.26 7.74 -2.58
C TRP A 272 -2.10 8.85 -1.95
N LEU A 273 -1.57 10.08 -1.90
CA LEU A 273 -2.29 11.26 -1.40
C LEU A 273 -3.54 11.55 -2.23
N LEU A 274 -3.43 11.50 -3.55
CA LEU A 274 -4.56 11.64 -4.46
C LEU A 274 -5.61 10.55 -4.23
N SER A 275 -5.19 9.30 -4.03
CA SER A 275 -6.11 8.20 -3.71
C SER A 275 -6.84 8.45 -2.39
N ALA A 276 -6.13 8.89 -1.34
CA ALA A 276 -6.74 9.24 -0.07
C ALA A 276 -7.75 10.39 -0.21
N PHE A 277 -7.38 11.45 -0.94
CA PHE A 277 -8.27 12.56 -1.24
C PHE A 277 -9.54 12.12 -1.97
N VAL A 278 -9.42 11.25 -2.97
CA VAL A 278 -10.57 10.76 -3.74
C VAL A 278 -11.48 9.88 -2.89
N PHE A 279 -10.95 8.88 -2.18
CA PHE A 279 -11.79 7.89 -1.49
C PHE A 279 -12.26 8.33 -0.10
N LEU A 280 -11.51 9.21 0.59
CA LEU A 280 -11.86 9.69 1.92
C LEU A 280 -12.42 11.12 1.91
N GLY A 281 -12.20 11.89 0.83
CA GLY A 281 -12.72 13.24 0.67
C GLY A 281 -13.84 13.29 -0.37
N LEU A 282 -13.49 13.17 -1.66
CA LEU A 282 -14.42 13.41 -2.75
C LEU A 282 -15.60 12.43 -2.76
N LEU A 283 -15.35 11.13 -2.54
CA LEU A 283 -16.38 10.09 -2.55
C LEU A 283 -17.48 10.35 -1.48
N PRO A 284 -17.15 10.56 -0.18
CA PRO A 284 -18.14 10.99 0.80
C PRO A 284 -18.86 12.28 0.40
N ALA A 285 -18.13 13.32 -0.05
CA ALA A 285 -18.74 14.59 -0.43
C ALA A 285 -19.78 14.45 -1.56
N CYS A 286 -19.49 13.67 -2.60
CA CYS A 286 -20.44 13.41 -3.67
C CYS A 286 -21.69 12.66 -3.18
N ILE A 287 -21.51 11.64 -2.33
CA ILE A 287 -22.63 10.85 -1.81
C ILE A 287 -23.49 11.70 -0.86
N GLY A 288 -22.87 12.47 0.02
CA GLY A 288 -23.59 13.35 0.94
C GLY A 288 -24.32 14.49 0.22
N PHE A 289 -23.73 15.06 -0.83
CA PHE A 289 -24.42 16.05 -1.68
C PHE A 289 -25.70 15.47 -2.30
N LEU A 290 -25.61 14.28 -2.89
CA LEU A 290 -26.78 13.58 -3.45
C LEU A 290 -27.83 13.28 -2.37
N TRP A 291 -27.39 12.88 -1.19
CA TRP A 291 -28.28 12.60 -0.06
C TRP A 291 -29.04 13.86 0.40
N ILE A 292 -28.34 14.99 0.57
CA ILE A 292 -28.95 16.28 0.93
C ILE A 292 -30.00 16.70 -0.11
N VAL A 293 -29.68 16.56 -1.40
CA VAL A 293 -30.63 16.90 -2.48
C VAL A 293 -31.85 15.99 -2.48
N ILE A 294 -31.70 14.69 -2.21
CA ILE A 294 -32.85 13.76 -2.12
C ILE A 294 -33.72 14.10 -0.91
N ASP A 295 -33.10 14.44 0.21
CA ASP A 295 -33.80 14.77 1.45
C ASP A 295 -34.60 16.07 1.32
N SER A 296 -34.08 17.07 0.57
CA SER A 296 -34.79 18.33 0.34
C SER A 296 -36.09 18.21 -0.47
N PHE A 297 -36.28 17.11 -1.22
CA PHE A 297 -37.55 16.82 -1.91
C PHE A 297 -38.56 16.07 -1.06
N ARG A 298 -38.20 15.63 0.15
CA ARG A 298 -39.08 14.87 1.05
C ARG A 298 -39.83 15.73 2.07
N GLY A 299 -39.43 16.98 2.27
CA GLY A 299 -40.08 17.95 3.16
C GLY A 299 -41.00 18.89 2.41
#